data_AF-A0A838D2P6-F1
#
_entry.id   AF-A0A838D2P6-F1
#
_cell.length_a   1.000
_cell.length_b   1.000
_cell.length_c   1.000
_cell.angle_alpha   90.00
_cell.angle_beta   90.00
_cell.angle_gamma   90.00
#
_symmetry.space_group_name_H-M   'P 1'
#
loop_
_entity.id
_entity.type
_entity.pdbx_description
1 polymer ?
#
loop_
_entity_poly.entity_id
_entity_poly.type
_entity_poly.pdbx_seq_one_letter_code
_entity_poly.pdbx_strand_id
1 'polypeptide(L)'
;AILVVNNVRDLETDRRAGKRTLAVRLGRDTTRRLYAAMVYGAFGFMVPMALAYSPWVLLTLALVPAAAPVVRTVRTHADGPSLNEALARTGLVQLAFCVVLSAAIMLA
;
A
#
# COMPACT_ATOMS: atom_id res chain seq x y z
N ALA A 1 -2.44 -3.76 0.10
CA ALA A 1 -2.36 -2.60 -0.81
C ALA A 1 -2.07 -3.00 -2.27
N ILE A 2 -1.24 -4.03 -2.53
CA ILE A 2 -0.81 -4.41 -3.89
C ILE A 2 -1.97 -4.68 -4.88
N LEU A 3 -3.03 -5.37 -4.44
CA LEU A 3 -4.21 -5.61 -5.27
C LEU A 3 -4.96 -4.32 -5.62
N VAL A 4 -4.97 -3.34 -4.71
CA VAL A 4 -5.67 -2.07 -4.93
C VAL A 4 -4.93 -1.23 -5.98
N VAL A 5 -3.60 -1.15 -5.94
CA VAL A 5 -2.84 -0.44 -6.99
C VAL A 5 -2.96 -1.13 -8.36
N ASN A 6 -3.02 -2.46 -8.40
CA ASN A 6 -3.34 -3.20 -9.63
C ASN A 6 -4.72 -2.79 -10.18
N ASN A 7 -5.74 -2.71 -9.33
CA ASN A 7 -7.07 -2.28 -9.75
C ASN A 7 -7.14 -0.78 -10.15
N VAL A 8 -6.30 0.09 -9.56
CA VAL A 8 -6.20 1.51 -9.98
C VAL A 8 -5.62 1.62 -11.39
N ARG A 9 -4.59 0.82 -11.70
CA ARG A 9 -3.98 0.74 -13.04
C ARG A 9 -5.00 0.32 -14.09
N ASP A 10 -5.76 -0.72 -13.79
CA ASP A 10 -6.67 -1.36 -14.74
C ASP A 10 -8.09 -0.77 -14.72
N LEU A 11 -8.32 0.34 -13.99
CA LEU A 11 -9.67 0.87 -13.76
C LEU A 11 -10.45 1.14 -15.04
N GLU A 12 -9.82 1.75 -16.04
CA GLU A 12 -10.51 2.19 -17.26
C GLU A 12 -10.72 1.04 -18.25
N THR A 13 -9.80 0.09 -18.30
CA THR A 13 -9.95 -1.14 -19.09
C THR A 13 -11.02 -2.04 -18.47
N ASP A 14 -11.02 -2.19 -17.14
CA ASP A 14 -12.01 -2.97 -16.40
C ASP A 14 -13.41 -2.37 -16.52
N ARG A 15 -13.53 -1.04 -16.46
CA ARG A 15 -14.81 -0.34 -16.68
C ARG A 15 -15.37 -0.60 -18.08
N ARG A 16 -14.54 -0.44 -19.13
CA ARG A 16 -14.96 -0.68 -20.52
C ARG A 16 -15.32 -2.13 -20.79
N ALA A 17 -14.65 -3.07 -20.13
CA ALA A 17 -14.95 -4.49 -20.19
C ALA A 17 -16.17 -4.92 -19.33
N GLY A 18 -16.86 -3.98 -18.69
CA GLY A 18 -18.04 -4.29 -17.85
C GLY A 18 -17.72 -5.05 -16.56
N LYS A 19 -16.45 -5.08 -16.12
CA LYS A 19 -16.06 -5.77 -14.89
C LYS A 19 -16.54 -5.02 -13.66
N ARG A 20 -16.92 -5.77 -12.63
CA ARG A 20 -17.43 -5.23 -11.35
C ARG A 20 -16.37 -5.23 -10.25
N THR A 21 -15.15 -4.80 -10.56
CA THR A 21 -14.06 -4.73 -9.55
C THR A 21 -14.35 -3.65 -8.51
N LEU A 22 -13.72 -3.75 -7.34
CA LEU A 22 -13.88 -2.77 -6.27
C LEU A 22 -13.53 -1.35 -6.75
N ALA A 23 -12.50 -1.22 -7.59
CA ALA A 23 -12.09 0.08 -8.12
C ALA A 23 -13.14 0.68 -9.07
N VAL A 24 -13.78 -0.14 -9.91
CA VAL A 24 -14.87 0.31 -10.78
C VAL A 24 -16.07 0.77 -9.95
N ARG A 25 -16.41 0.06 -8.86
CA ARG A 25 -17.52 0.44 -7.96
C ARG A 25 -17.26 1.69 -7.13
N LEU A 26 -16.05 1.83 -6.59
CA LEU A 26 -15.68 2.96 -5.72
C LEU A 26 -15.31 4.23 -6.50
N GLY A 27 -14.90 4.08 -7.76
CA GLY A 27 -14.35 5.17 -8.56
C GLY A 27 -12.87 5.45 -8.25
N ARG A 28 -12.23 6.22 -9.13
CA ARG A 28 -10.77 6.46 -9.12
C ARG A 28 -10.29 7.06 -7.80
N ASP A 29 -10.92 8.14 -7.35
CA ASP A 29 -10.42 8.90 -6.19
C ASP A 29 -10.61 8.15 -4.88
N THR A 30 -11.75 7.48 -4.71
CA THR A 30 -12.00 6.65 -3.52
C THR A 30 -11.04 5.46 -3.49
N THR A 31 -10.75 4.84 -4.63
CA THR A 31 -9.79 3.73 -4.71
C THR A 31 -8.36 4.19 -4.37
N ARG A 32 -7.95 5.39 -4.82
CA ARG A 32 -6.67 6.00 -4.44
C ARG A 32 -6.59 6.29 -2.94
N ARG A 33 -7.66 6.81 -2.34
CA ARG A 33 -7.75 7.01 -0.88
C ARG A 33 -7.68 5.69 -0.13
N LEU A 34 -8.38 4.66 -0.60
CA LEU A 34 -8.31 3.31 -0.04
C LEU A 34 -6.88 2.76 -0.09
N TYR A 35 -6.18 2.91 -1.22
CA TYR A 35 -4.77 2.52 -1.33
C TYR A 35 -3.91 3.21 -0.26
N ALA A 36 -4.01 4.53 -0.13
CA ALA A 36 -3.26 5.29 0.87
C ALA A 36 -3.61 4.87 2.31
N ALA A 37 -4.90 4.65 2.59
CA ALA A 37 -5.38 4.18 3.89
C ALA A 37 -4.85 2.79 4.24
N MET A 38 -4.76 1.87 3.27
CA MET A 38 -4.17 0.54 3.51
C MET A 38 -2.68 0.63 3.82
N VAL A 39 -1.93 1.48 3.10
CA VAL A 39 -0.48 1.63 3.31
C VAL A 39 -0.20 2.29 4.65
N TYR A 40 -0.75 3.48 4.90
CA TYR A 40 -0.51 4.19 6.15
C TYR A 40 -1.18 3.55 7.36
N GLY A 41 -2.33 2.89 7.16
CA GLY A 41 -3.00 2.12 8.20
C GLY A 41 -2.15 0.94 8.69
N ALA A 42 -1.44 0.26 7.80
CA ALA A 42 -0.51 -0.82 8.19
C ALA A 42 0.61 -0.30 9.11
N PHE A 43 1.21 0.86 8.79
CA PHE A 43 2.20 1.49 9.66
C PHE A 43 1.59 2.01 10.96
N GLY A 44 0.43 2.67 10.89
CA GLY A 44 -0.26 3.19 12.07
C GLY A 44 -0.64 2.08 13.06
N PHE A 45 -0.98 0.89 12.57
CA PHE A 45 -1.30 -0.27 13.39
C PHE A 45 -0.09 -0.79 14.19
N MET A 46 1.14 -0.41 13.85
CA MET A 46 2.34 -0.82 14.60
C MET A 46 2.45 -0.11 15.95
N VAL A 47 1.81 1.07 16.11
CA VAL A 47 1.79 1.80 17.39
C VAL A 47 1.07 1.02 18.50
N PRO A 48 -0.20 0.58 18.34
CA PRO A 48 -0.85 -0.25 19.35
C PRO A 48 -0.18 -1.62 19.51
N MET A 49 0.41 -2.18 18.46
CA MET A 49 1.22 -3.42 18.56
C MET A 49 2.47 -3.25 19.43
N ALA A 50 3.11 -2.09 19.39
CA ALA A 50 4.26 -1.80 20.25
C ALA A 50 3.89 -1.78 21.74
N LEU A 51 2.69 -1.28 22.06
CA LEU A 51 2.16 -1.25 23.43
C LEU A 51 1.70 -2.63 23.91
N ALA A 52 1.15 -3.44 23.01
CA ALA A 52 0.58 -4.74 23.34
C ALA A 52 1.60 -5.91 23.33
N TYR A 53 2.70 -5.77 22.58
CA TYR A 53 3.64 -6.87 22.36
C TYR A 53 5.09 -6.47 22.61
N SER A 54 5.68 -5.61 21.78
CA SER A 54 7.09 -5.22 21.92
C SER A 54 7.43 -3.94 21.15
N PRO A 55 8.24 -3.02 21.71
CA PRO A 55 8.62 -1.79 21.03
C PRO A 55 9.43 -2.03 19.75
N TRP A 56 10.06 -3.20 19.58
CA TRP A 56 10.82 -3.53 18.37
C TRP A 56 9.99 -3.47 17.09
N VAL A 57 8.67 -3.71 17.15
CA VAL A 57 7.81 -3.63 15.96
C VAL A 57 7.75 -2.22 15.35
N LEU A 58 8.11 -1.17 16.11
CA LEU A 58 8.20 0.20 15.63
C LEU A 58 9.34 0.40 14.61
N LEU A 59 10.29 -0.53 14.50
CA LEU A 59 11.30 -0.52 13.45
C LEU A 59 10.68 -0.49 12.04
N THR A 60 9.49 -1.06 11.87
CA THR A 60 8.74 -0.99 10.60
C THR A 60 8.41 0.44 10.18
N LEU A 61 8.29 1.40 11.11
CA LEU A 61 8.02 2.80 10.80
C LEU A 61 9.17 3.48 10.05
N ALA A 62 10.39 2.93 10.13
CA ALA A 62 11.53 3.40 9.34
C ALA A 62 11.31 3.26 7.82
N LEU A 63 10.34 2.45 7.39
CA LEU A 63 9.99 2.26 5.97
C LEU A 63 8.96 3.29 5.45
N VAL A 64 8.37 4.14 6.31
CA VAL A 64 7.40 5.16 5.91
C VAL A 64 7.97 6.12 4.84
N PRO A 65 9.22 6.62 4.93
CA PRO A 65 9.82 7.44 3.89
C PRO A 65 9.91 6.75 2.52
N ALA A 66 10.10 5.42 2.49
CA ALA A 66 10.12 4.64 1.26
C ALA A 66 8.70 4.42 0.69
N ALA A 67 7.68 4.31 1.55
CA ALA A 67 6.29 4.13 1.15
C ALA A 67 5.64 5.43 0.61
N ALA A 68 6.02 6.60 1.16
CA ALA A 68 5.36 7.86 0.83
C ALA A 68 5.43 8.27 -0.66
N PRO A 69 6.57 8.12 -1.37
CA PRO A 69 6.64 8.37 -2.82
C PRO A 69 5.70 7.46 -3.61
N VAL A 70 5.56 6.19 -3.22
CA VAL A 70 4.69 5.23 -3.92
C VAL A 70 3.22 5.66 -3.79
N VAL A 71 2.80 6.05 -2.58
CA VAL A 71 1.46 6.61 -2.35
C VAL A 71 1.24 7.90 -3.13
N ARG A 72 2.25 8.77 -3.20
CA ARG A 72 2.17 9.99 -4.01
C ARG A 72 1.98 9.67 -5.49
N THR A 73 2.71 8.70 -6.04
CA THR A 73 2.55 8.26 -7.45
C THR A 73 1.13 7.79 -7.72
N VAL A 74 0.59 6.88 -6.90
CA VAL A 74 -0.79 6.37 -7.08
C VAL A 74 -1.84 7.48 -6.99
N ARG A 75 -1.62 8.48 -6.13
CA ARG A 75 -2.54 9.63 -5.98
C ARG A 75 -2.50 10.60 -7.16
N THR A 76 -1.33 10.83 -7.75
CA THR A 76 -1.10 11.94 -8.69
C THR A 76 -1.05 11.49 -10.16
N HIS A 77 -0.69 10.23 -10.42
CA HIS A 77 -0.52 9.70 -11.78
C HIS A 77 -1.69 8.82 -12.19
N ALA A 78 -1.96 8.77 -13.50
CA ALA A 78 -3.02 7.96 -14.09
C ALA A 78 -2.55 7.10 -15.27
N ASP A 79 -1.31 7.31 -15.73
CA ASP A 79 -0.70 6.58 -16.83
C ASP A 79 -0.23 5.18 -16.40
N GLY A 80 -0.27 4.24 -17.35
CA GLY A 80 0.10 2.85 -17.13
C GLY A 80 1.53 2.65 -16.60
N PRO A 81 2.57 3.29 -17.18
CA PRO A 81 3.95 3.13 -16.73
C PRO A 81 4.16 3.54 -15.27
N SER A 82 3.69 4.72 -14.86
CA SER A 82 3.84 5.19 -13.47
C SER A 82 3.11 4.29 -12.47
N LEU A 83 1.93 3.77 -12.85
CA LEU A 83 1.15 2.87 -12.00
C LEU A 83 1.74 1.45 -11.94
N ASN A 84 2.41 0.98 -13.00
CA ASN A 84 3.17 -0.26 -12.99
C ASN A 84 4.42 -0.16 -12.10
N GLU A 85 5.13 0.95 -12.16
CA GLU A 85 6.25 1.20 -11.24
C GLU A 85 5.74 1.26 -9.79
N ALA A 86 4.62 1.95 -9.55
CA ALA A 86 4.01 1.99 -8.23
C ALA A 86 3.57 0.60 -7.74
N LEU A 87 3.07 -0.27 -8.62
CA LEU A 87 2.74 -1.67 -8.30
C LEU A 87 3.99 -2.44 -7.84
N ALA A 88 5.08 -2.36 -8.61
CA ALA A 88 6.35 -3.03 -8.26
C ALA A 88 6.92 -2.51 -6.92
N ARG A 89 6.97 -1.18 -6.75
CA ARG A 89 7.44 -0.56 -5.50
C ARG A 89 6.54 -0.87 -4.31
N THR A 90 5.22 -0.99 -4.51
CA THR A 90 4.30 -1.46 -3.46
C THR A 90 4.69 -2.85 -2.99
N GLY A 91 5.01 -3.76 -3.92
CA GLY A 91 5.50 -5.10 -3.60
C GLY A 91 6.80 -5.08 -2.80
N LEU A 92 7.78 -4.26 -3.21
CA LEU A 92 9.05 -4.11 -2.50
C LEU A 92 8.88 -3.55 -1.08
N VAL A 93 8.07 -2.50 -0.91
CA VAL A 93 7.77 -1.95 0.42
C VAL A 93 7.05 -2.98 1.29
N GLN A 94 6.11 -3.74 0.73
CA GLN A 94 5.41 -4.81 1.46
C GLN A 94 6.37 -5.93 1.88
N LEU A 95 7.29 -6.34 1.00
CA LEU A 95 8.31 -7.34 1.33
C LEU A 95 9.24 -6.85 2.44
N ALA A 96 9.77 -5.62 2.31
CA ALA A 96 10.62 -5.02 3.33
C ALA A 96 9.89 -4.90 4.67
N PHE A 97 8.61 -4.52 4.66
CA PHE A 97 7.78 -4.45 5.85
C PHE A 97 7.68 -5.82 6.53
N CYS A 98 7.38 -6.88 5.79
CA CYS A 98 7.31 -8.24 6.34
C CYS A 98 8.65 -8.68 6.93
N VAL A 99 9.77 -8.45 6.22
CA VAL A 99 11.11 -8.83 6.71
C VAL A 99 11.45 -8.09 8.01
N VAL A 100 11.27 -6.77 8.05
CA VAL A 100 11.55 -5.97 9.25
C VAL A 100 10.63 -6.36 10.40
N LEU A 101 9.34 -6.58 10.13
CA LEU A 101 8.38 -7.02 11.15
C LEU A 101 8.75 -8.40 11.70
N SER A 102 9.09 -9.38 10.85
CA SER A 102 9.53 -10.70 11.29
C SER A 102 10.79 -10.62 12.16
N ALA A 103 11.80 -9.84 11.74
CA ALA A 103 13.00 -9.63 12.53
C ALA A 103 12.69 -8.95 13.88
N ALA A 104 11.82 -7.94 13.89
CA ALA A 104 11.39 -7.27 15.11
C ALA A 104 10.67 -8.21 16.09
N ILE A 105 9.83 -9.12 15.57
CA ILE A 105 9.16 -10.15 16.38
C ILE A 105 10.18 -11.14 16.96
N MET A 106 11.25 -11.48 16.24
CA MET A 106 12.31 -12.36 16.77
C MET A 106 13.16 -11.70 17.87
N LEU A 107 13.17 -10.36 17.93
CA LEU A 107 13.87 -9.58 18.96
C LEU A 107 12.99 -9.29 20.20
N ALA A 108 11.68 -9.52 20.10
CA ALA A 108 10.69 -9.32 21.14
C ALA A 108 10.69 -10.47 22.16
#